data_AF-A0A1F9BS57-F1
#
_entry.id   AF-A0A1F9BS57-F1
#
_cell.length_a   1.000
_cell.length_b   1.000
_cell.length_c   1.000
_cell.angle_alpha   90.00
_cell.angle_beta   90.00
_cell.angle_gamma   90.00
#
_symmetry.space_group_name_H-M   'P 1'
#
loop_
_entity.id
_entity.type
_entity.pdbx_description
1 polymer ?
#
loop_
_entity_poly.entity_id
_entity_poly.type
_entity_poly.pdbx_seq_one_letter_code
_entity_poly.pdbx_strand_id
1 'polypeptide(L)'
;MKPRSLSRECRAPFRALFYFVLPMGTMKVKSRSFPLLLILVLLLLPDFSFGLSNEEIQKLQSMLITKPTGERIAFWAEKFIGTPYDPDPLGEYVTRATLVADERVDCMYLTFRVVELSLTRTPEEAIQMALDKRFHTKGVLKDGRVLNYDNRFEYGEDMIESGKWGKEVTGEWRYTLRIKGSRGKDFVDILPSQELLSGIGRLRSGDILFFIKKPEKREVGEIVGHIGVLKVEQKEVYLIHASGTKERGGAVKKVLLKDYISKMPFWGVKITRFY
;
A
#
# COMPACT_ATOMS: atom_id res chain seq x y z
N MET A 1 13.79 20.75 -20.14
CA MET A 1 12.44 20.18 -19.90
C MET A 1 11.98 20.62 -18.52
N LYS A 2 10.84 21.31 -18.40
CA LYS A 2 10.23 21.61 -17.10
C LYS A 2 9.65 20.31 -16.51
N PRO A 3 9.82 20.01 -15.22
CA PRO A 3 9.14 18.88 -14.60
C PRO A 3 7.63 19.10 -14.75
N ARG A 4 6.94 18.16 -15.38
CA ARG A 4 5.47 18.14 -15.37
C ARG A 4 5.07 17.94 -13.91
N SER A 5 4.30 18.88 -13.37
CA SER A 5 3.74 18.76 -12.03
C SER A 5 2.91 17.48 -11.96
N LEU A 6 3.43 16.47 -11.28
CA LEU A 6 2.72 15.24 -10.95
C LEU A 6 1.53 15.57 -10.05
N SER A 7 0.47 14.79 -10.20
CA SER A 7 -0.87 14.98 -9.66
C SER A 7 -0.89 15.39 -8.19
N ARG A 8 -1.50 16.55 -7.94
CA ARG A 8 -1.87 17.00 -6.61
C ARG A 8 -3.07 16.19 -6.14
N GLU A 9 -2.80 15.24 -5.25
CA GLU A 9 -3.73 14.73 -4.22
C GLU A 9 -5.03 14.04 -4.68
N CYS A 10 -5.17 12.79 -4.20
CA CYS A 10 -6.45 12.20 -3.80
C CYS A 10 -7.19 13.11 -2.80
N ARG A 11 -7.91 14.13 -3.30
CA ARG A 11 -8.92 14.85 -2.53
C ARG A 11 -10.15 13.98 -2.41
N ALA A 12 -10.28 13.30 -1.28
CA ALA A 12 -11.59 12.84 -0.82
C ALA A 12 -12.33 14.02 -0.16
N PRO A 13 -13.49 14.45 -0.66
CA PRO A 13 -14.26 15.51 -0.02
C PRO A 13 -15.22 14.86 0.97
N PHE A 14 -14.85 14.65 2.24
CA PHE A 14 -15.87 14.35 3.27
C PHE A 14 -15.45 14.86 4.65
N ARG A 15 -16.11 15.95 5.08
CA ARG A 15 -16.21 16.38 6.48
C ARG A 15 -17.31 15.54 7.13
N ALA A 16 -16.97 14.66 8.07
CA ALA A 16 -17.90 14.20 9.10
C ALA A 16 -17.38 14.75 10.43
N LEU A 17 -18.08 15.77 10.93
CA LEU A 17 -17.81 16.47 12.18
C LEU A 17 -18.50 15.68 13.30
N PHE A 18 -17.75 15.10 14.23
CA PHE A 18 -18.27 14.67 15.53
C PHE A 18 -17.46 15.38 16.61
N TYR A 19 -18.05 16.42 17.22
CA TYR A 19 -17.55 17.04 18.44
C TYR A 19 -18.25 16.37 19.62
N PHE A 20 -17.49 15.66 20.46
CA PHE A 20 -17.87 15.41 21.85
C PHE A 20 -17.11 16.41 22.72
N VAL A 21 -17.85 17.36 23.31
CA VAL A 21 -17.36 18.27 24.33
C VAL A 21 -17.57 17.57 25.67
N LEU A 22 -16.49 17.30 26.41
CA LEU A 22 -16.55 16.93 27.83
C LEU A 22 -15.99 18.08 28.67
N PRO A 23 -16.60 18.42 29.82
CA PRO A 23 -16.12 19.48 30.69
C PRO A 23 -14.90 19.02 31.50
N MET A 24 -13.80 19.77 31.45
CA MET A 24 -12.66 19.59 32.34
C MET A 24 -12.95 20.22 33.71
N GLY A 25 -13.04 19.39 34.75
CA GLY A 25 -12.96 19.81 36.15
C GLY A 25 -11.51 20.13 36.53
N THR A 26 -11.30 21.30 37.14
CA THR A 26 -9.98 21.77 37.58
C THR A 26 -9.59 21.14 38.93
N MET A 27 -8.61 20.25 38.96
CA MET A 27 -7.88 19.87 40.18
C MET A 27 -6.58 20.67 40.29
N LYS A 28 -6.44 21.45 41.36
CA LYS A 28 -5.16 22.06 41.77
C LYS A 28 -4.31 21.02 42.47
N VAL A 29 -3.29 20.51 41.79
CA VAL A 29 -2.21 19.72 42.41
C VAL A 29 -0.97 20.61 42.53
N LYS A 30 -0.49 20.76 43.76
CA LYS A 30 0.68 21.55 44.13
C LYS A 30 1.79 20.56 44.47
N SER A 31 2.68 20.25 43.53
CA SER A 31 3.94 19.59 43.86
C SER A 31 5.07 20.06 42.94
N ARG A 32 6.20 20.36 43.60
CA ARG A 32 7.43 20.87 43.03
C ARG A 32 8.22 19.71 42.41
N SER A 33 8.92 20.01 41.31
CA SER A 33 10.08 19.25 40.81
C SER A 33 9.84 17.86 40.19
N PHE A 34 9.01 17.75 39.14
CA PHE A 34 8.95 16.54 38.30
C PHE A 34 9.05 16.69 36.76
N PRO A 35 9.27 17.87 36.13
CA PRO A 35 9.28 17.96 34.66
C PRO A 35 10.58 17.43 34.00
N LEU A 36 11.71 17.36 34.72
CA LEU A 36 12.99 16.98 34.11
C LEU A 36 13.14 15.47 33.85
N LEU A 37 12.56 14.63 34.72
CA LEU A 37 12.65 13.17 34.60
C LEU A 37 11.81 12.62 33.43
N LEU A 38 10.66 13.25 33.15
CA LEU A 38 9.78 12.85 32.04
C LEU A 38 10.41 13.16 30.67
N ILE A 39 11.14 14.28 30.56
CA ILE A 39 11.87 14.66 29.34
C ILE A 39 13.04 13.69 29.09
N LEU A 40 13.77 13.28 30.15
CA LEU A 40 14.88 12.32 30.02
C LEU A 40 14.38 10.92 29.61
N VAL A 41 13.23 10.46 30.13
CA VAL A 41 12.63 9.18 29.73
C VAL A 41 12.16 9.21 28.27
N LEU A 42 11.61 10.33 27.79
CA LEU A 42 11.23 10.51 26.38
C LEU A 42 12.43 10.58 25.43
N LEU A 43 13.58 11.08 25.88
CA LEU A 43 14.84 11.12 25.11
C LEU A 43 15.62 9.79 25.13
N LEU A 44 15.27 8.87 26.04
CA LEU A 44 15.87 7.54 26.16
C LEU A 44 14.99 6.43 25.58
N LEU A 45 13.79 6.76 25.08
CA LEU A 45 13.07 5.81 24.23
C LEU A 45 13.90 5.68 22.96
N PRO A 46 14.44 4.48 22.65
CA PRO A 46 15.12 4.27 21.38
C PRO A 46 14.17 4.75 20.30
N ASP A 47 14.69 5.51 19.32
CA ASP A 47 13.94 5.81 18.11
C ASP A 47 13.33 4.49 17.65
N PHE A 48 12.02 4.35 17.83
CA PHE A 48 11.30 3.18 17.34
C PHE A 48 11.33 3.34 15.82
N SER A 49 12.43 2.88 15.22
CA SER A 49 12.54 2.76 13.79
C SER A 49 11.48 1.75 13.41
N PHE A 50 10.43 2.23 12.76
CA PHE A 50 9.34 1.38 12.26
C PHE A 50 9.82 0.43 11.14
N GLY A 51 11.06 0.59 10.66
CA GLY A 51 11.68 -0.25 9.64
C GLY A 51 12.23 -1.56 10.22
N LEU A 52 12.02 -2.65 9.48
CA LEU A 52 12.55 -3.98 9.80
C LEU A 52 14.04 -4.06 9.52
N SER A 53 14.80 -4.71 10.41
CA SER A 53 16.23 -4.96 10.16
C SER A 53 16.44 -6.07 9.12
N ASN A 54 17.62 -6.11 8.49
CA ASN A 54 17.96 -7.19 7.55
C ASN A 54 17.97 -8.57 8.24
N GLU A 55 18.42 -8.64 9.50
CA GLU A 55 18.42 -9.87 10.30
C GLU A 55 16.99 -10.35 10.59
N GLU A 56 16.09 -9.43 10.93
CA GLU A 56 14.67 -9.72 11.11
C GLU A 56 14.04 -10.21 9.80
N ILE A 57 14.33 -9.51 8.69
CA ILE A 57 13.84 -9.90 7.36
C ILE A 57 14.32 -11.30 7.01
N GLN A 58 15.62 -11.57 7.13
CA GLN A 58 16.21 -12.87 6.82
C GLN A 58 15.58 -13.99 7.65
N LYS A 59 15.37 -13.76 8.96
CA LYS A 59 14.73 -14.74 9.84
C LYS A 59 13.30 -15.04 9.38
N LEU A 60 12.52 -14.01 9.05
CA LEU A 60 11.14 -14.16 8.59
C LEU A 60 11.06 -14.85 7.22
N GLN A 61 11.93 -14.50 6.27
CA GLN A 61 11.99 -15.16 4.96
C GLN A 61 12.27 -16.66 5.09
N SER A 62 13.23 -17.03 5.95
CA SER A 62 13.55 -18.43 6.24
C SER A 62 12.35 -19.19 6.84
N MET A 63 11.60 -18.56 7.74
CA MET A 63 10.39 -19.17 8.32
C MET A 63 9.25 -19.37 7.31
N LEU A 64 9.17 -18.49 6.30
CA LEU A 64 8.08 -18.47 5.33
C LEU A 64 8.32 -19.34 4.10
N ILE A 65 9.53 -19.90 3.91
CA ILE A 65 9.96 -20.51 2.65
C ILE A 65 9.04 -21.64 2.15
N THR A 66 8.40 -22.37 3.06
CA THR A 66 7.49 -23.49 2.74
C THR A 66 6.03 -23.07 2.57
N LYS A 67 5.70 -21.79 2.81
CA LYS A 67 4.34 -21.29 2.70
C LYS A 67 4.02 -20.96 1.23
N PRO A 68 2.76 -21.16 0.80
CA PRO A 68 2.30 -20.70 -0.51
C PRO A 68 2.56 -19.20 -0.72
N THR A 69 2.87 -18.77 -1.94
CA THR A 69 3.20 -17.38 -2.28
C THR A 69 2.16 -16.38 -1.76
N GLY A 70 0.87 -16.67 -1.94
CA GLY A 70 -0.19 -15.81 -1.43
C GLY A 70 -0.19 -15.62 0.10
N GLU A 71 0.14 -16.68 0.85
CA GLU A 71 0.27 -16.58 2.32
C GLU A 71 1.50 -15.78 2.73
N ARG A 72 2.60 -15.87 1.97
CA ARG A 72 3.81 -15.04 2.20
C ARG A 72 3.51 -13.56 1.97
N ILE A 73 2.80 -13.23 0.88
CA ILE A 73 2.36 -11.86 0.55
C ILE A 73 1.47 -11.31 1.66
N ALA A 74 0.45 -12.06 2.07
CA ALA A 74 -0.43 -11.61 3.14
C ALA A 74 0.31 -11.44 4.47
N PHE A 75 1.22 -12.37 4.82
CA PHE A 75 2.05 -12.26 6.03
C PHE A 75 2.90 -10.99 6.03
N TRP A 76 3.58 -10.70 4.92
CA TRP A 76 4.41 -9.50 4.82
C TRP A 76 3.56 -8.24 4.92
N ALA A 77 2.37 -8.20 4.30
CA ALA A 77 1.46 -7.08 4.47
C ALA A 77 1.07 -6.86 5.94
N GLU A 78 0.86 -7.93 6.72
CA GLU A 78 0.57 -7.82 8.15
C GLU A 78 1.72 -7.22 8.96
N LYS A 79 2.97 -7.44 8.55
CA LYS A 79 4.15 -6.85 9.22
C LYS A 79 4.23 -5.34 9.10
N PHE A 80 3.59 -4.76 8.09
CA PHE A 80 3.53 -3.31 7.92
C PHE A 80 2.36 -2.66 8.66
N ILE A 81 1.45 -3.41 9.31
CA ILE A 81 0.32 -2.81 10.04
C ILE A 81 0.85 -1.85 11.11
N GLY A 82 0.33 -0.62 11.10
CA GLY A 82 0.79 0.45 11.99
C GLY A 82 1.92 1.31 11.44
N THR A 83 2.62 0.88 10.38
CA THR A 83 3.64 1.71 9.71
C THR A 83 2.99 3.02 9.22
N PRO A 84 3.58 4.19 9.53
CA PRO A 84 3.02 5.49 9.14
C PRO A 84 2.84 5.62 7.62
N TYR A 85 1.81 6.38 7.23
CA TYR A 85 1.60 6.73 5.82
C TYR A 85 2.65 7.76 5.38
N ASP A 86 3.19 7.57 4.19
CA ASP A 86 4.16 8.47 3.57
C ASP A 86 3.48 9.75 3.03
N PRO A 87 3.75 10.94 3.61
CA PRO A 87 3.16 12.21 3.18
C PRO A 87 3.86 12.83 1.96
N ASP A 88 5.03 12.33 1.53
CA ASP A 88 5.75 12.87 0.37
C ASP A 88 4.90 12.70 -0.90
N PRO A 89 4.59 13.78 -1.66
CA PRO A 89 3.77 13.70 -2.86
C PRO A 89 4.26 12.71 -3.92
N LEU A 90 5.58 12.49 -4.03
CA LEU A 90 6.18 11.52 -4.94
C LEU A 90 6.41 10.15 -4.27
N GLY A 91 6.44 10.15 -2.93
CA GLY A 91 6.89 9.05 -2.09
C GLY A 91 8.36 9.20 -1.70
N GLU A 92 8.69 9.03 -0.43
CA GLU A 92 10.03 9.16 0.13
C GLU A 92 11.02 8.24 -0.59
N TYR A 93 10.58 7.04 -0.96
CA TYR A 93 11.38 6.07 -1.72
C TYR A 93 11.78 6.60 -3.11
N VAL A 94 10.92 7.39 -3.75
CA VAL A 94 11.20 8.05 -5.03
C VAL A 94 12.12 9.26 -4.82
N THR A 95 11.77 10.14 -3.89
CA THR A 95 12.54 11.37 -3.61
C THR A 95 13.96 11.07 -3.18
N ARG A 96 14.16 10.02 -2.38
CA ARG A 96 15.49 9.56 -1.92
C ARG A 96 16.19 8.66 -2.95
N ALA A 97 15.52 8.30 -4.04
CA ALA A 97 15.98 7.33 -5.03
C ALA A 97 16.45 5.99 -4.42
N THR A 98 15.74 5.51 -3.39
CA THR A 98 16.06 4.29 -2.64
C THR A 98 15.06 3.17 -2.94
N LEU A 99 15.48 1.92 -2.76
CA LEU A 99 14.59 0.76 -2.83
C LEU A 99 13.92 0.47 -1.49
N VAL A 100 14.58 0.81 -0.38
CA VAL A 100 14.07 0.57 0.98
C VAL A 100 13.84 1.90 1.68
N ALA A 101 12.60 2.11 2.11
CA ALA A 101 12.08 3.23 2.88
C ALA A 101 10.93 2.70 3.77
N ASP A 102 11.22 1.69 4.59
CA ASP A 102 10.20 0.96 5.37
C ASP A 102 9.64 1.79 6.55
N GLU A 103 10.19 2.99 6.79
CA GLU A 103 9.78 3.88 7.89
C GLU A 103 8.41 4.53 7.65
N ARG A 104 8.05 4.77 6.39
CA ARG A 104 6.72 5.26 5.97
C ARG A 104 6.36 4.68 4.62
N VAL A 105 5.09 4.35 4.42
CA VAL A 105 4.65 3.69 3.20
C VAL A 105 3.40 4.32 2.62
N ASP A 106 3.35 4.45 1.29
CA ASP A 106 2.11 4.66 0.56
C ASP A 106 1.58 3.32 0.00
N CYS A 107 0.46 3.36 -0.75
CA CYS A 107 -0.16 2.15 -1.27
C CYS A 107 0.71 1.43 -2.33
N MET A 108 1.48 2.17 -3.12
CA MET A 108 2.38 1.62 -4.13
C MET A 108 3.58 0.95 -3.46
N TYR A 109 4.28 1.68 -2.58
CA TYR A 109 5.45 1.17 -1.88
C TYR A 109 5.11 -0.05 -1.00
N LEU A 110 3.99 -0.01 -0.27
CA LEU A 110 3.54 -1.18 0.50
C LEU A 110 3.39 -2.41 -0.41
N THR A 111 2.76 -2.25 -1.56
CA THR A 111 2.58 -3.34 -2.53
C THR A 111 3.92 -3.84 -3.07
N PHE A 112 4.83 -2.91 -3.42
CA PHE A 112 6.17 -3.23 -3.89
C PHE A 112 6.91 -4.10 -2.87
N ARG A 113 7.04 -3.56 -1.66
CA ARG A 113 7.86 -4.14 -0.63
C ARG A 113 7.37 -5.50 -0.16
N VAL A 114 6.05 -5.63 0.02
CA VAL A 114 5.42 -6.89 0.42
C VAL A 114 5.68 -7.99 -0.63
N VAL A 115 5.50 -7.69 -1.92
CA VAL A 115 5.73 -8.68 -2.99
C VAL A 115 7.20 -9.06 -3.09
N GLU A 116 8.11 -8.09 -3.02
CA GLU A 116 9.55 -8.31 -3.12
C GLU A 116 10.07 -9.24 -2.03
N LEU A 117 9.68 -8.98 -0.78
CA LEU A 117 10.04 -9.80 0.38
C LEU A 117 9.42 -11.20 0.32
N SER A 118 8.22 -11.31 -0.26
CA SER A 118 7.49 -12.59 -0.36
C SER A 118 8.07 -13.55 -1.39
N LEU A 119 8.72 -13.03 -2.42
CA LEU A 119 9.22 -13.81 -3.55
C LEU A 119 10.69 -14.19 -3.42
N THR A 120 11.32 -13.86 -2.31
CA THR A 120 12.77 -13.97 -2.11
C THR A 120 13.10 -14.67 -0.80
N ARG A 121 14.35 -15.10 -0.65
CA ARG A 121 14.85 -15.88 0.50
C ARG A 121 15.84 -15.10 1.35
N THR A 122 16.42 -14.03 0.82
CA THR A 122 17.33 -13.14 1.55
C THR A 122 16.97 -11.67 1.30
N PRO A 123 17.44 -10.74 2.17
CA PRO A 123 17.31 -9.30 1.94
C PRO A 123 17.95 -8.85 0.61
N GLU A 124 19.09 -9.42 0.23
CA GLU A 124 19.82 -9.07 -1.01
C GLU A 124 19.04 -9.51 -2.25
N GLU A 125 18.43 -10.69 -2.22
CA GLU A 125 17.52 -11.13 -3.27
C GLU A 125 16.32 -10.19 -3.39
N ALA A 126 15.78 -9.69 -2.27
CA ALA A 126 14.67 -8.73 -2.29
C ALA A 126 15.06 -7.41 -2.98
N ILE A 127 16.31 -6.97 -2.84
CA ILE A 127 16.84 -5.80 -3.58
C ILE A 127 16.86 -6.09 -5.09
N GLN A 128 17.34 -7.26 -5.51
CA GLN A 128 17.32 -7.64 -6.93
C GLN A 128 15.90 -7.75 -7.48
N MET A 129 14.97 -8.29 -6.68
CA MET A 129 13.56 -8.38 -7.02
C MET A 129 12.94 -6.99 -7.20
N ALA A 130 13.29 -6.02 -6.34
CA ALA A 130 12.80 -4.65 -6.45
C ALA A 130 13.27 -3.97 -7.75
N LEU A 131 14.54 -4.16 -8.13
CA LEU A 131 15.09 -3.66 -9.40
C LEU A 131 14.40 -4.28 -10.62
N ASP A 132 13.98 -5.54 -10.53
CA ASP A 132 13.26 -6.20 -11.62
C ASP A 132 11.79 -5.77 -11.70
N LYS A 133 11.11 -5.67 -10.55
CA LYS A 133 9.65 -5.49 -10.49
C LYS A 133 9.18 -4.05 -10.56
N ARG A 134 9.87 -3.09 -9.93
CA ARG A 134 9.38 -1.71 -9.83
C ARG A 134 9.46 -0.93 -11.14
N PHE A 135 10.18 -1.44 -12.12
CA PHE A 135 10.58 -0.67 -13.30
C PHE A 135 10.12 -1.31 -14.60
N HIS A 136 9.85 -0.47 -15.61
CA HIS A 136 9.51 -0.93 -16.96
C HIS A 136 10.68 -1.74 -17.57
N THR A 137 11.91 -1.25 -17.39
CA THR A 137 13.17 -1.96 -17.64
C THR A 137 13.92 -2.15 -16.32
N LYS A 138 14.83 -3.12 -16.20
CA LYS A 138 15.51 -3.39 -14.92
C LYS A 138 16.15 -2.11 -14.35
N GLY A 139 15.91 -1.85 -13.07
CA GLY A 139 16.52 -0.74 -12.33
C GLY A 139 18.04 -0.86 -12.24
N VAL A 140 18.72 0.29 -12.16
CA VAL A 140 20.19 0.38 -12.07
C VAL A 140 20.57 0.96 -10.71
N LEU A 141 21.13 0.12 -9.83
CA LEU A 141 21.61 0.52 -8.51
C LEU A 141 23.09 0.90 -8.56
N LYS A 142 23.43 2.09 -8.06
CA LYS A 142 24.81 2.57 -7.91
C LYS A 142 24.92 3.39 -6.61
N ASP A 143 25.92 3.07 -5.79
CA ASP A 143 26.20 3.78 -4.53
C ASP A 143 24.96 3.90 -3.62
N GLY A 144 24.15 2.84 -3.55
CA GLY A 144 22.93 2.77 -2.75
C GLY A 144 21.71 3.53 -3.32
N ARG A 145 21.81 4.09 -4.54
CA ARG A 145 20.73 4.84 -5.20
C ARG A 145 20.37 4.25 -6.57
N VAL A 146 19.11 4.32 -6.94
CA VAL A 146 18.66 3.89 -8.28
C VAL A 146 18.77 5.04 -9.27
N LEU A 147 19.54 4.85 -10.34
CA LEU A 147 19.87 5.90 -11.31
C LEU A 147 18.72 6.23 -12.28
N ASN A 148 17.86 5.26 -12.57
CA ASN A 148 16.75 5.37 -13.52
C ASN A 148 15.38 5.32 -12.81
N TYR A 149 15.22 6.08 -11.72
CA TYR A 149 13.99 6.06 -10.92
C TYR A 149 12.74 6.53 -11.69
N ASP A 150 12.96 7.36 -12.70
CA ASP A 150 11.96 7.84 -13.66
C ASP A 150 11.40 6.71 -14.55
N ASN A 151 12.09 5.57 -14.65
CA ASN A 151 11.61 4.40 -15.39
C ASN A 151 10.72 3.46 -14.55
N ARG A 152 10.33 3.85 -13.33
CA ARG A 152 9.45 3.03 -12.48
C ARG A 152 8.03 2.95 -13.04
N PHE A 153 7.26 1.97 -12.57
CA PHE A 153 5.81 2.00 -12.70
C PHE A 153 5.23 3.11 -11.84
N GLU A 154 4.81 4.21 -12.48
CA GLU A 154 4.15 5.32 -11.80
C GLU A 154 2.65 5.08 -11.61
N TYR A 155 2.07 4.17 -12.41
CA TYR A 155 0.63 3.93 -12.46
C TYR A 155 0.29 2.47 -12.19
N GLY A 156 -0.75 2.24 -11.39
CA GLY A 156 -1.20 0.89 -11.06
C GLY A 156 -1.67 0.09 -12.28
N GLU A 157 -2.25 0.73 -13.30
CA GLU A 157 -2.60 0.02 -14.55
C GLU A 157 -1.38 -0.55 -15.28
N ASP A 158 -0.23 0.14 -15.26
CA ASP A 158 0.99 -0.33 -15.91
C ASP A 158 1.58 -1.53 -15.15
N MET A 159 1.43 -1.55 -13.82
CA MET A 159 1.77 -2.71 -12.99
C MET A 159 0.97 -3.94 -13.42
N ILE A 160 -0.35 -3.82 -13.52
CA ILE A 160 -1.24 -4.94 -13.89
C ILE A 160 -0.84 -5.49 -15.27
N GLU A 161 -0.64 -4.60 -16.24
CA GLU A 161 -0.40 -4.97 -17.63
C GLU A 161 0.99 -5.54 -17.88
N SER A 162 1.97 -5.16 -17.06
CA SER A 162 3.31 -5.73 -17.15
C SER A 162 3.36 -7.23 -16.85
N GLY A 163 2.35 -7.77 -16.16
CA GLY A 163 2.35 -9.15 -15.63
C GLY A 163 3.38 -9.41 -14.53
N LYS A 164 4.22 -8.42 -14.18
CA LYS A 164 5.23 -8.56 -13.11
C LYS A 164 4.60 -8.62 -11.72
N TRP A 165 3.36 -8.18 -11.59
CA TRP A 165 2.62 -8.03 -10.33
C TRP A 165 1.57 -9.13 -10.11
N GLY A 166 1.83 -10.31 -10.70
CA GLY A 166 0.93 -11.45 -10.68
C GLY A 166 0.05 -11.51 -11.93
N LYS A 167 -0.58 -12.66 -12.15
CA LYS A 167 -1.54 -12.84 -13.23
C LYS A 167 -2.81 -12.04 -12.92
N GLU A 168 -3.31 -11.30 -13.89
CA GLU A 168 -4.62 -10.63 -13.83
C GLU A 168 -5.74 -11.69 -13.88
N VAL A 169 -6.60 -11.75 -12.86
CA VAL A 169 -7.64 -12.78 -12.68
C VAL A 169 -9.06 -12.23 -12.63
N THR A 170 -9.26 -10.94 -12.90
CA THR A 170 -10.59 -10.29 -12.95
C THR A 170 -11.51 -10.97 -13.96
N GLY A 171 -10.98 -11.33 -15.14
CA GLY A 171 -11.73 -12.02 -16.19
C GLY A 171 -12.19 -13.44 -15.82
N GLU A 172 -11.71 -14.02 -14.72
CA GLU A 172 -12.17 -15.32 -14.23
C GLU A 172 -13.51 -15.22 -13.48
N TRP A 173 -14.02 -14.00 -13.25
CA TRP A 173 -15.31 -13.75 -12.61
C TRP A 173 -16.45 -13.75 -13.61
N ARG A 174 -17.66 -14.10 -13.14
CA ARG A 174 -18.82 -14.30 -14.02
C ARG A 174 -19.22 -13.03 -14.79
N TYR A 175 -19.13 -11.89 -14.11
CA TYR A 175 -19.55 -10.61 -14.66
C TYR A 175 -18.46 -9.57 -14.45
N THR A 176 -18.07 -8.93 -15.55
CA THR A 176 -17.21 -7.75 -15.56
C THR A 176 -17.97 -6.59 -16.19
N LEU A 177 -17.60 -5.37 -15.80
CA LEU A 177 -18.12 -4.15 -16.38
C LEU A 177 -17.06 -3.51 -17.25
N ARG A 178 -17.41 -3.25 -18.51
CA ARG A 178 -16.57 -2.50 -19.45
C ARG A 178 -16.72 -1.00 -19.21
N ILE A 179 -15.61 -0.32 -18.99
CA ILE A 179 -15.58 1.11 -18.72
C ILE A 179 -14.60 1.82 -19.67
N LYS A 180 -14.75 3.14 -19.84
CA LYS A 180 -13.80 3.93 -20.63
C LYS A 180 -12.38 3.76 -20.09
N GLY A 181 -11.42 3.52 -20.97
CA GLY A 181 -10.00 3.42 -20.65
C GLY A 181 -9.34 4.79 -20.46
N SER A 182 -8.02 4.82 -20.46
CA SER A 182 -7.19 6.02 -20.45
C SER A 182 -5.85 5.73 -21.10
N ARG A 183 -5.03 6.77 -21.30
CA ARG A 183 -3.61 6.63 -21.75
C ARG A 183 -3.46 5.73 -23.00
N GLY A 184 -4.34 5.93 -23.98
CA GLY A 184 -4.34 5.18 -25.25
C GLY A 184 -5.20 3.91 -25.27
N LYS A 185 -5.87 3.55 -24.16
CA LYS A 185 -6.89 2.50 -24.15
C LYS A 185 -8.28 3.07 -24.31
N ASP A 186 -9.05 2.50 -25.23
CA ASP A 186 -10.45 2.86 -25.42
C ASP A 186 -11.31 2.38 -24.24
N PHE A 187 -11.08 1.13 -23.81
CA PHE A 187 -11.85 0.47 -22.76
C PHE A 187 -10.99 -0.42 -21.88
N VAL A 188 -11.46 -0.63 -20.64
CA VAL A 188 -10.93 -1.64 -19.72
C VAL A 188 -12.08 -2.36 -19.03
N ASP A 189 -11.92 -3.65 -18.77
CA ASP A 189 -12.89 -4.45 -18.02
C ASP A 189 -12.50 -4.49 -16.53
N ILE A 190 -13.48 -4.30 -15.65
CA ILE A 190 -13.32 -4.28 -14.18
C ILE A 190 -14.31 -5.24 -13.52
N LEU A 191 -14.01 -5.68 -12.30
CA LEU A 191 -14.96 -6.38 -11.45
C LEU A 191 -15.75 -5.36 -10.60
N PRO A 192 -17.06 -5.18 -10.82
CA PRO A 192 -17.87 -4.25 -10.03
C PRO A 192 -17.87 -4.60 -8.54
N SER A 193 -17.99 -3.58 -7.69
CA SER A 193 -18.01 -3.76 -6.23
C SER A 193 -19.09 -4.75 -5.75
N GLN A 194 -20.27 -4.76 -6.36
CA GLN A 194 -21.34 -5.69 -6.02
C GLN A 194 -20.98 -7.14 -6.35
N GLU A 195 -20.36 -7.36 -7.51
CA GLU A 195 -19.88 -8.68 -7.93
C GLU A 195 -18.71 -9.16 -7.05
N LEU A 196 -17.79 -8.26 -6.68
CA LEU A 196 -16.72 -8.57 -5.73
C LEU A 196 -17.28 -9.03 -4.37
N LEU A 197 -18.33 -8.37 -3.86
CA LEU A 197 -18.99 -8.75 -2.61
C LEU A 197 -19.73 -10.08 -2.71
N SER A 198 -20.45 -10.32 -3.82
CA SER A 198 -21.21 -11.55 -4.01
C SER A 198 -20.30 -12.78 -4.13
N GLY A 199 -19.12 -12.62 -4.72
CA GLY A 199 -18.11 -13.69 -4.86
C GLY A 199 -16.95 -13.59 -3.87
N ILE A 200 -17.09 -12.89 -2.74
CA ILE A 200 -15.99 -12.62 -1.80
C ILE A 200 -15.24 -13.88 -1.33
N GLY A 201 -15.93 -15.03 -1.24
CA GLY A 201 -15.34 -16.33 -0.89
C GLY A 201 -14.38 -16.92 -1.95
N ARG A 202 -14.30 -16.33 -3.14
CA ARG A 202 -13.36 -16.73 -4.21
C ARG A 202 -11.98 -16.09 -4.05
N LEU A 203 -11.88 -15.09 -3.19
CA LEU A 203 -10.64 -14.37 -2.91
C LEU A 203 -9.69 -15.23 -2.08
N ARG A 204 -8.40 -14.98 -2.21
CA ARG A 204 -7.34 -15.72 -1.54
C ARG A 204 -6.37 -14.76 -0.85
N SER A 205 -5.72 -15.23 0.21
CA SER A 205 -4.60 -14.50 0.82
C SER A 205 -3.55 -14.18 -0.26
N GLY A 206 -3.08 -12.93 -0.27
CA GLY A 206 -2.08 -12.44 -1.20
C GLY A 206 -2.62 -12.01 -2.56
N ASP A 207 -3.94 -12.09 -2.80
CA ASP A 207 -4.56 -11.36 -3.90
C ASP A 207 -4.31 -9.86 -3.72
N ILE A 208 -3.93 -9.19 -4.80
CA ILE A 208 -3.71 -7.74 -4.83
C ILE A 208 -4.90 -7.09 -5.52
N LEU A 209 -5.58 -6.19 -4.81
CA LEU A 209 -6.70 -5.43 -5.34
C LEU A 209 -6.25 -4.05 -5.80
N PHE A 210 -6.50 -3.75 -7.07
CA PHE A 210 -6.32 -2.44 -7.67
C PHE A 210 -7.69 -1.77 -7.79
N PHE A 211 -7.98 -0.82 -6.91
CA PHE A 211 -9.28 -0.14 -6.85
C PHE A 211 -9.42 0.90 -7.95
N ILE A 212 -10.50 0.79 -8.73
CA ILE A 212 -10.67 1.54 -9.97
C ILE A 212 -11.55 2.78 -9.75
N LYS A 213 -11.04 3.95 -10.17
CA LYS A 213 -11.78 5.23 -10.18
C LYS A 213 -12.80 5.26 -11.31
N LYS A 214 -13.94 5.89 -11.05
CA LYS A 214 -14.91 6.24 -12.09
C LYS A 214 -14.26 7.18 -13.12
N PRO A 215 -14.52 7.03 -14.44
CA PRO A 215 -13.93 7.85 -15.50
C PRO A 215 -13.99 9.36 -15.23
N GLU A 216 -15.13 9.84 -14.73
CA GLU A 216 -15.38 11.25 -14.43
C GLU A 216 -14.66 11.78 -13.17
N LYS A 217 -14.04 10.88 -12.39
CA LYS A 217 -13.23 11.22 -11.20
C LYS A 217 -11.74 10.99 -11.40
N ARG A 218 -11.31 10.63 -12.62
CA ARG A 218 -9.89 10.41 -12.92
C ARG A 218 -9.18 11.73 -13.08
N GLU A 219 -7.99 11.81 -12.50
CA GLU A 219 -7.08 12.93 -12.68
C GLU A 219 -5.93 12.42 -13.57
N VAL A 220 -5.51 13.23 -14.54
CA VAL A 220 -4.41 12.90 -15.47
C VAL A 220 -4.53 11.52 -16.16
N GLY A 221 -5.74 10.96 -16.24
CA GLY A 221 -6.00 9.65 -16.82
C GLY A 221 -5.68 8.44 -15.93
N GLU A 222 -5.30 8.63 -14.67
CA GLU A 222 -5.06 7.52 -13.72
C GLU A 222 -6.33 6.68 -13.51
N ILE A 223 -6.26 5.36 -13.78
CA ILE A 223 -7.40 4.44 -13.61
C ILE A 223 -7.44 3.89 -12.19
N VAL A 224 -6.30 3.43 -11.69
CA VAL A 224 -6.17 2.85 -10.34
C VAL A 224 -6.02 3.97 -9.32
N GLY A 225 -6.94 4.09 -8.37
CA GLY A 225 -6.86 5.11 -7.32
C GLY A 225 -6.28 4.63 -5.99
N HIS A 226 -6.21 3.31 -5.77
CA HIS A 226 -5.70 2.73 -4.53
C HIS A 226 -5.35 1.25 -4.72
N ILE A 227 -4.46 0.73 -3.88
CA ILE A 227 -4.02 -0.67 -3.91
C ILE A 227 -4.02 -1.24 -2.48
N GLY A 228 -4.37 -2.50 -2.35
CA GLY A 228 -4.18 -3.24 -1.10
C GLY A 228 -4.08 -4.75 -1.30
N VAL A 229 -3.64 -5.43 -0.25
CA VAL A 229 -3.39 -6.88 -0.23
C VAL A 229 -4.45 -7.56 0.61
N LEU A 230 -4.95 -8.70 0.14
CA LEU A 230 -5.94 -9.48 0.88
C LEU A 230 -5.30 -10.47 1.86
N LYS A 231 -5.94 -10.62 3.02
CA LYS A 231 -5.71 -11.71 3.96
C LYS A 231 -7.02 -12.43 4.20
N VAL A 232 -7.03 -13.74 4.03
CA VAL A 232 -8.18 -14.59 4.40
C VAL A 232 -7.83 -15.32 5.69
N GLU A 233 -8.64 -15.13 6.72
CA GLU A 233 -8.49 -15.82 8.00
C GLU A 233 -9.85 -16.03 8.64
N GLN A 234 -10.06 -17.20 9.27
CA GLN A 234 -11.31 -17.53 9.95
C GLN A 234 -12.58 -17.32 9.08
N LYS A 235 -12.45 -17.55 7.77
CA LYS A 235 -13.50 -17.33 6.74
C LYS A 235 -13.88 -15.86 6.48
N GLU A 236 -13.23 -14.90 7.13
CA GLU A 236 -13.37 -13.48 6.82
C GLU A 236 -12.25 -13.04 5.87
N VAL A 237 -12.55 -12.01 5.06
CA VAL A 237 -11.61 -11.43 4.09
C VAL A 237 -11.28 -10.01 4.53
N TYR A 238 -10.00 -9.78 4.78
CA TYR A 238 -9.45 -8.50 5.21
C TYR A 238 -8.66 -7.85 4.09
N LEU A 239 -8.77 -6.53 4.00
CA LEU A 239 -7.91 -5.68 3.20
C LEU A 239 -6.83 -5.10 4.11
N ILE A 240 -5.57 -5.31 3.75
CA ILE A 240 -4.41 -4.64 4.34
C ILE A 240 -3.94 -3.59 3.36
N HIS A 241 -3.93 -2.33 3.77
CA HIS A 241 -3.56 -1.22 2.91
C HIS A 241 -3.02 -0.02 3.68
N ALA A 242 -2.21 0.80 3.01
CA ALA A 242 -1.80 2.11 3.51
C ALA A 242 -3.04 3.04 3.56
N SER A 243 -3.56 3.31 4.76
CA SER A 243 -4.74 4.15 5.00
C SER A 243 -4.28 5.55 5.41
N GLY A 244 -4.23 6.46 4.45
CA GLY A 244 -3.81 7.83 4.70
C GLY A 244 -3.98 8.75 3.51
N THR A 245 -3.64 10.02 3.71
CA THR A 245 -3.58 11.05 2.67
C THR A 245 -2.28 11.82 2.83
N LYS A 246 -1.80 12.44 1.75
CA LYS A 246 -0.55 13.20 1.77
C LYS A 246 -0.59 14.39 2.75
N GLU A 247 -1.75 15.02 2.91
CA GLU A 247 -1.94 16.13 3.85
C GLU A 247 -1.99 15.69 5.32
N ARG A 248 -2.68 14.58 5.63
CA ARG A 248 -3.02 14.19 7.01
C ARG A 248 -2.20 13.03 7.55
N GLY A 249 -1.37 12.41 6.71
CA GLY A 249 -0.73 11.15 7.01
C GLY A 249 -1.76 10.03 7.22
N GLY A 250 -1.45 9.10 8.11
CA GLY A 250 -2.21 7.89 8.34
C GLY A 250 -1.29 6.74 8.73
N ALA A 251 -1.76 5.50 8.54
CA ALA A 251 -0.96 4.31 8.77
C ALA A 251 -1.52 3.14 7.96
N VAL A 252 -0.73 2.07 7.81
CA VAL A 252 -1.24 0.81 7.27
C VAL A 252 -2.25 0.20 8.23
N LYS A 253 -3.39 -0.24 7.69
CA LYS A 253 -4.50 -0.82 8.44
C LYS A 253 -4.93 -2.15 7.84
N LYS A 254 -5.41 -3.03 8.71
CA LYS A 254 -6.20 -4.22 8.36
C LYS A 254 -7.66 -3.94 8.66
N VAL A 255 -8.52 -4.04 7.65
CA VAL A 255 -9.95 -3.77 7.77
C VAL A 255 -10.76 -4.87 7.08
N LEU A 256 -12.00 -5.10 7.50
CA LEU A 256 -12.90 -6.02 6.78
C LEU A 256 -13.14 -5.48 5.36
N LEU A 257 -12.92 -6.33 4.35
CA LEU A 257 -13.04 -5.92 2.95
C LEU A 257 -14.47 -5.45 2.63
N LYS A 258 -15.49 -6.11 3.19
CA LYS A 258 -16.90 -5.73 3.03
C LYS A 258 -17.20 -4.31 3.54
N ASP A 259 -16.62 -3.95 4.68
CA ASP A 259 -16.78 -2.62 5.28
C ASP A 259 -16.03 -1.56 4.49
N TYR A 260 -14.88 -1.91 3.90
CA TYR A 260 -14.13 -1.00 3.05
C TYR A 260 -14.86 -0.69 1.75
N ILE A 261 -15.33 -1.73 1.04
CA ILE A 261 -16.04 -1.59 -0.24
C ILE A 261 -17.33 -0.77 -0.08
N SER A 262 -18.06 -0.97 1.01
CA SER A 262 -19.34 -0.24 1.24
C SER A 262 -19.15 1.26 1.49
N LYS A 263 -17.96 1.70 1.91
CA LYS A 263 -17.68 3.11 2.26
C LYS A 263 -16.93 3.87 1.18
N MET A 264 -16.12 3.19 0.38
CA MET A 264 -15.20 3.84 -0.55
C MET A 264 -15.83 4.05 -1.94
N PRO A 265 -15.57 5.19 -2.61
CA PRO A 265 -16.27 5.58 -3.84
C PRO A 265 -15.69 4.91 -5.11
N PHE A 266 -15.05 3.75 -4.99
CA PHE A 266 -14.47 3.03 -6.12
C PHE A 266 -15.56 2.33 -6.93
N TRP A 267 -15.36 2.28 -8.26
CA TRP A 267 -16.35 1.67 -9.15
C TRP A 267 -16.27 0.13 -9.16
N GLY A 268 -15.08 -0.38 -8.87
CA GLY A 268 -14.78 -1.80 -8.81
C GLY A 268 -13.29 -2.02 -8.62
N VAL A 269 -12.82 -3.22 -8.94
CA VAL A 269 -11.41 -3.59 -8.80
C VAL A 269 -10.90 -4.31 -10.05
N LYS A 270 -9.58 -4.31 -10.18
CA LYS A 270 -8.84 -5.40 -10.84
C LYS A 270 -8.12 -6.23 -9.80
N ILE A 271 -7.94 -7.52 -10.07
CA ILE A 271 -7.32 -8.47 -9.14
C ILE A 271 -6.11 -9.09 -9.82
N THR A 272 -4.95 -9.05 -9.16
CA THR A 272 -3.81 -9.87 -9.57
C THR A 272 -3.48 -10.93 -8.52
N ARG A 273 -2.93 -12.06 -8.97
CA ARG A 273 -2.61 -13.21 -8.14
C ARG A 273 -1.27 -13.82 -8.54
N PHE A 274 -0.45 -14.14 -7.54
CA PHE A 274 0.74 -14.98 -7.71
C PHE A 274 0.39 -16.44 -7.42
N TYR A 275 0.96 -17.36 -8.20
CA TYR A 275 0.79 -18.80 -8.07
C TYR A 275 2.08 -19.45 -7.53
#